data_AF-A0A0F9B3U3-F1
#
_entry.id   AF-A0A0F9B3U3-F1
#
_cell.length_a   1.000
_cell.length_b   1.000
_cell.length_c   1.000
_cell.angle_alpha   90.00
_cell.angle_beta   90.00
_cell.angle_gamma   90.00
#
_symmetry.space_group_name_H-M   'P 1'
#
loop_
_entity.id
_entity.type
_entity.pdbx_description
1 polymer ?
#
loop_
_entity_poly.entity_id
_entity_poly.type
_entity_poly.pdbx_seq_one_letter_code
_entity_poly.pdbx_strand_id
1 'polypeptide(L)' 'MTDLIFKELDRDVIIKPFDCGDQSINSFLNDLALLNQERKLSKTYTFCLKDSNKII' A
#
# COMPACT_ATOMS: atom_id res chain seq x y z
N MET A 1 4.28 -4.90 -20.92
CA MET A 1 4.25 -3.78 -19.95
C MET A 1 3.53 -4.30 -18.73
N THR A 2 3.97 -3.95 -17.52
CA THR A 2 3.26 -4.34 -16.30
C THR A 2 2.08 -3.40 -16.12
N ASP A 3 0.86 -3.94 -16.13
CA ASP A 3 -0.36 -3.14 -15.95
C ASP A 3 -0.51 -2.76 -14.48
N LEU A 4 -0.39 -1.46 -14.21
CA LEU A 4 -0.50 -0.87 -12.88
C LEU A 4 -1.76 -0.03 -12.75
N ILE A 5 -2.36 -0.07 -11.58
CA ILE A 5 -3.41 0.85 -11.16
C ILE A 5 -2.88 1.76 -10.06
N PHE A 6 -3.15 3.06 -10.18
CA PHE A 6 -2.90 4.03 -9.13
C PHE A 6 -4.20 4.28 -8.37
N LYS A 7 -4.22 3.95 -7.07
CA LYS A 7 -5.42 4.13 -6.23
C LYS A 7 -5.07 4.47 -4.79
N GLU A 8 -6.03 5.05 -4.08
CA GLU A 8 -5.96 5.21 -2.62
C GLU A 8 -5.82 3.84 -1.95
N LEU A 9 -5.06 3.77 -0.86
CA LEU A 9 -4.93 2.54 -0.07
C LEU A 9 -6.30 2.17 0.50
N ASP A 10 -6.75 0.96 0.20
CA ASP A 10 -7.98 0.37 0.73
C ASP A 10 -7.69 -1.00 1.34
N ARG A 11 -8.71 -1.62 1.93
CA ARG A 11 -8.61 -2.93 2.58
C ARG A 11 -8.39 -4.09 1.60
N ASP A 12 -8.59 -3.85 0.31
CA ASP A 12 -8.45 -4.86 -0.75
C ASP A 12 -7.02 -4.90 -1.34
N VAL A 13 -6.15 -3.95 -0.96
CA VAL A 13 -4.73 -3.95 -1.36
C VAL A 13 -3.96 -5.04 -0.61
N ILE A 14 -3.24 -5.87 -1.37
CA ILE A 14 -2.35 -6.90 -0.82
C ILE A 14 -0.97 -6.29 -0.60
N ILE A 15 -0.66 -5.98 0.66
CA ILE A 15 0.61 -5.35 1.06
C ILE A 15 1.75 -6.38 1.14
N LYS A 16 1.56 -7.52 1.82
CA LYS A 16 2.62 -8.53 1.91
C LYS A 16 2.77 -9.29 0.57
N PRO A 17 4.00 -9.57 0.10
CA PRO A 17 5.30 -9.42 0.77
C PRO A 17 6.10 -8.17 0.32
N PHE A 18 5.46 -7.00 0.15
CA PHE A 18 6.17 -5.77 -0.24
C PHE A 18 7.36 -5.48 0.67
N ASP A 19 8.48 -5.14 0.04
CA ASP A 19 9.73 -4.77 0.70
C ASP A 19 10.49 -3.78 -0.19
N CYS A 20 10.63 -2.54 0.27
CA CYS A 20 11.40 -1.52 -0.43
C CYS A 20 12.87 -1.39 0.07
N GLY A 21 13.30 -2.29 0.97
CA GLY A 21 14.63 -2.26 1.61
C GLY A 21 14.72 -1.35 2.83
N ASP A 22 13.68 -0.56 3.13
CA ASP A 22 13.61 0.29 4.32
C ASP A 22 12.61 -0.28 5.35
N GLN A 23 13.14 -0.74 6.49
CA GLN A 23 12.34 -1.33 7.55
C GLN A 23 11.28 -0.38 8.11
N SER A 24 11.57 0.92 8.19
CA SER A 24 10.63 1.91 8.74
C SER A 24 9.46 2.12 7.79
N ILE A 25 9.72 2.21 6.49
CA ILE A 25 8.68 2.32 5.46
C ILE A 25 7.84 1.03 5.41
N ASN A 26 8.49 -0.14 5.40
CA ASN A 26 7.80 -1.42 5.40
C ASN A 26 6.89 -1.56 6.63
N SER A 27 7.37 -1.19 7.82
CA SER A 27 6.57 -1.25 9.06
C SER A 27 5.41 -0.25 9.03
N PHE A 28 5.66 0.97 8.57
CA PHE A 28 4.60 1.97 8.41
C PHE A 28 3.49 1.46 7.48
N LEU A 29 3.85 0.89 6.33
CA LEU A 29 2.88 0.43 5.35
C LEU A 29 2.05 -0.75 5.89
N ASN A 30 2.70 -1.72 6.54
CA ASN A 30 2.02 -2.92 7.06
C ASN A 30 1.08 -2.61 8.24
N ASP A 31 1.47 -1.69 9.14
CA ASP A 31 0.79 -1.57 10.43
C ASP A 31 0.05 -0.23 10.63
N LEU A 32 0.51 0.85 9.98
CA LEU A 32 0.07 2.22 10.32
C LEU A 32 -0.64 2.94 9.18
N ALA A 33 -0.32 2.66 7.92
CA ALA A 33 -0.78 3.46 6.79
C ALA A 33 -2.32 3.51 6.69
N LEU A 34 -2.98 2.36 6.74
CA LEU A 34 -4.44 2.29 6.67
C LEU A 34 -5.10 2.86 7.94
N LEU A 35 -4.57 2.54 9.12
CA LEU A 35 -5.06 3.04 10.40
C LEU A 35 -5.02 4.58 10.47
N ASN A 36 -3.92 5.17 10.01
CA ASN A 36 -3.73 6.61 10.00
C ASN A 36 -4.67 7.30 9.00
N GLN A 37 -4.95 6.66 7.86
CA GLN A 37 -5.92 7.16 6.91
C GLN A 37 -7.35 7.16 7.48
N GLU A 38 -7.77 6.07 8.14
CA GLU A 38 -9.07 5.98 8.82
C GLU A 38 -9.22 7.05 9.93
N ARG A 39 -8.11 7.40 10.59
CA ARG A 39 -8.04 8.46 11.61
C ARG A 39 -7.85 9.87 11.04
N LYS A 40 -7.83 10.03 9.71
CA LYS A 40 -7.62 11.32 9.02
C LYS A 40 -6.28 11.99 9.34
N LEU A 41 -5.27 11.20 9.70
CA LEU A 41 -3.91 11.67 9.98
C LEU A 41 -3.03 11.69 8.73
N SER A 42 -3.33 10.83 7.76
CA SER A 42 -2.61 10.75 6.48
C SER A 42 -3.55 10.36 5.36
N LYS A 43 -3.06 10.46 4.12
CA LYS A 43 -3.72 9.87 2.95
C LYS A 43 -2.67 9.13 2.12
N THR A 44 -2.89 7.85 1.88
CA THR A 44 -1.89 6.96 1.28
C THR A 44 -2.38 6.51 -0.08
N TYR A 45 -1.54 6.64 -1.10
CA TYR A 45 -1.81 6.18 -2.46
C TYR A 45 -0.80 5.11 -2.85
N THR A 46 -1.22 4.16 -3.68
CA THR A 46 -0.46 2.96 -4.02
C THR A 46 -0.49 2.69 -5.52
N PHE A 47 0.58 2.07 -6.02
CA PHE A 47 0.58 1.39 -7.31
C PHE A 47 0.36 -0.11 -7.06
N CYS A 48 -0.67 -0.67 -7.68
CA CYS A 48 -0.98 -2.09 -7.58
C CYS A 48 -0.94 -2.77 -8.94
N LEU A 49 -0.57 -4.05 -8.96
CA LEU A 49 -0.79 -4.92 -10.11
C LEU A 49 -2.29 -5.07 -10.36
N LYS A 50 -2.75 -4.72 -11.56
CA LYS A 50 -4.18 -4.68 -11.92
C LYS A 50 -4.95 -5.97 -11.64
N ASP A 51 -4.31 -7.13 -11.84
CA ASP A 51 -4.96 -8.44 -11.72
C ASP A 51 -4.98 -9.02 -10.30
N SER A 52 -4.20 -8.44 -9.36
CA SER A 52 -4.03 -9.01 -8.02
C SER A 52 -4.21 -8.00 -6.89
N ASN A 53 -4.33 -6.70 -7.17
CA ASN A 53 -4.27 -5.64 -6.16
C ASN A 53 -3.02 -5.70 -5.26
N LYS A 54 -1.97 -6.42 -5.70
CA LYS A 54 -0.70 -6.49 -4.99
C LYS A 54 0.08 -5.20 -5.20
N ILE A 55 0.51 -4.57 -4.11
CA ILE A 55 1.34 -3.37 -4.17
C ILE A 55 2.73 -3.71 -4.74
N ILE A 56 3.29 -2.77 -5.50
CA ILE A 56 4.66 -2.84 -6.04
C ILE A 56 5.58 -1.82 -5.41
#